data_AF-A0A6B2UNP1-F1
#
_entry.id   AF-A0A6B2UNP1-F1
#
_cell.length_a   1.000
_cell.length_b   1.000
_cell.length_c   1.000
_cell.angle_alpha   90.00
_cell.angle_beta   90.00
_cell.angle_gamma   90.00
#
_symmetry.space_group_name_H-M   'P 1'
#
loop_
_entity.id
_entity.type
_entity.pdbx_description
1 polymer ?
#
loop_
_entity_poly.entity_id
_entity_poly.type
_entity_poly.pdbx_seq_one_letter_code
_entity_poly.pdbx_strand_id
1 'polypeptide(L)'
;MRPDRSGHVRAMAEDIRLTLRPHDQERLERLAELRKRKAVWEHERTHEQSRRAYLGDDVLKDTGSAVVWWLARNDGRIDKTVQDLGLLAQLTSAANDTEVPERLRALLAQPPGEDRGEDGAGEVSVTEHVARLFDLLGIPDQDPRRAMLAKQFAEHLRGQDFPESADRLEHRFDPPAEYRAGEAPDPAGG
;
A
#
# COMPACT_ATOMS: atom_id res chain seq x y z
N MET A 1 -21.21 65.02 -19.33
CA MET A 1 -19.85 65.34 -18.87
C MET A 1 -19.46 66.69 -19.44
N ARG A 2 -18.87 67.59 -18.63
CA ARG A 2 -18.40 68.90 -19.09
C ARG A 2 -16.90 68.83 -19.38
N PRO A 3 -16.41 69.36 -20.51
CA PRO A 3 -14.97 69.44 -20.79
C PRO A 3 -14.28 70.35 -19.78
N ASP A 4 -13.04 70.01 -19.44
CA ASP A 4 -12.17 70.85 -18.64
C ASP A 4 -11.71 72.08 -19.43
N ARG A 5 -10.95 72.96 -18.78
CA ARG A 5 -10.45 74.20 -19.39
C ARG A 5 -9.51 73.98 -20.58
N SER A 6 -8.99 72.77 -20.76
CA SER A 6 -8.15 72.38 -21.89
C SER A 6 -8.93 71.70 -23.03
N GLY A 7 -10.25 71.55 -22.88
CA GLY A 7 -11.12 70.90 -23.85
C GLY A 7 -11.22 69.38 -23.71
N HIS A 8 -10.62 68.78 -22.67
CA HIS A 8 -10.63 67.33 -22.47
C HIS A 8 -11.78 66.90 -21.55
N VAL A 9 -12.34 65.72 -21.81
CA VAL A 9 -13.40 65.13 -20.98
C VAL A 9 -12.87 63.84 -20.35
N ARG A 10 -12.93 63.75 -19.02
CA ARG A 10 -12.68 62.49 -18.31
C ARG A 10 -13.96 61.66 -18.32
N ALA A 11 -13.95 60.57 -19.07
CA ALA A 11 -15.00 59.58 -19.07
C ALA A 11 -14.55 58.30 -18.35
N MET A 12 -15.45 57.71 -17.57
CA MET A 12 -15.29 56.38 -16.98
C MET A 12 -16.45 55.53 -17.49
N ALA A 13 -16.15 54.29 -17.85
CA ALA A 13 -17.14 53.30 -18.22
C ALA A 13 -17.15 52.23 -17.13
N GLU A 14 -18.34 51.96 -16.61
CA GLU A 14 -18.62 50.82 -15.76
C GLU A 14 -19.22 49.71 -16.65
N ASP A 15 -18.96 48.44 -16.32
CA ASP A 15 -19.46 47.25 -17.04
C ASP A 15 -19.09 47.12 -18.53
N ILE A 16 -17.78 47.19 -18.84
CA ILE A 16 -17.29 46.87 -20.18
C ILE A 16 -17.46 45.37 -20.44
N ARG A 17 -18.28 45.01 -21.43
CA ARG A 17 -18.47 43.64 -21.90
C ARG A 17 -17.73 43.42 -23.22
N LEU A 18 -16.98 42.32 -23.29
CA LEU A 18 -16.27 41.90 -24.50
C LEU A 18 -17.02 40.72 -25.11
N THR A 19 -17.43 40.84 -26.38
CA THR A 19 -18.05 39.73 -27.12
C THR A 19 -17.02 39.10 -28.04
N LEU A 20 -16.76 37.82 -27.85
CA LEU A 20 -15.84 37.04 -28.68
C LEU A 20 -16.62 36.17 -29.68
N ARG A 21 -15.98 35.84 -30.80
CA ARG A 21 -16.49 34.80 -31.68
C ARG A 21 -16.39 33.44 -30.97
N PRO A 22 -17.34 32.50 -31.18
CA PRO A 22 -17.34 31.22 -30.48
C PRO A 22 -16.01 30.45 -30.55
N HIS A 23 -15.38 30.43 -31.72
CA HIS A 23 -14.07 29.79 -31.92
C HIS A 23 -12.94 30.43 -31.09
N ASP A 24 -12.96 31.77 -30.96
CA ASP A 24 -11.96 32.49 -30.16
C ASP A 24 -12.18 32.26 -28.65
N GLN A 25 -13.44 32.18 -28.21
CA GLN A 25 -13.79 31.84 -26.83
C GLN A 25 -13.34 30.41 -26.47
N GLU A 26 -13.69 29.42 -27.29
CA GLU A 26 -13.31 28.02 -27.06
C GLU A 26 -11.78 27.86 -26.98
N ARG A 27 -11.05 28.55 -27.87
CA ARG A 27 -9.59 28.55 -27.83
C ARG A 27 -9.04 29.12 -26.52
N LEU A 28 -9.62 30.21 -26.01
CA LEU A 28 -9.20 30.81 -24.74
C LEU A 28 -9.51 29.91 -23.55
N GLU A 29 -10.68 29.26 -23.54
CA GLU A 29 -11.07 28.29 -22.50
C GLU A 29 -10.10 27.11 -22.45
N ARG A 30 -9.77 26.53 -23.62
CA ARG A 30 -8.77 25.45 -23.73
C ARG A 30 -7.40 25.90 -23.22
N LEU A 31 -6.96 27.10 -23.56
CA LEU A 31 -5.69 27.65 -23.06
C LEU A 31 -5.71 27.91 -21.55
N ALA A 32 -6.81 28.40 -21.01
CA ALA A 32 -6.98 28.58 -19.57
C ALA A 32 -6.89 27.24 -18.84
N GLU A 33 -7.54 26.20 -19.37
CA GLU A 33 -7.51 24.86 -18.80
C GLU A 33 -6.10 24.25 -18.84
N LEU A 34 -5.38 24.40 -19.96
CA LEU A 34 -3.99 23.95 -20.06
C LEU A 34 -3.08 24.66 -19.05
N ARG A 35 -3.27 25.97 -18.83
CA ARG A 35 -2.48 26.72 -17.83
C ARG A 35 -2.76 26.24 -16.41
N LYS A 36 -4.02 25.99 -16.06
CA LYS A 36 -4.40 25.45 -14.74
C LYS A 36 -3.77 24.09 -14.51
N ARG A 37 -3.90 23.17 -15.46
CA ARG A 37 -3.30 21.83 -15.38
C ARG A 37 -1.78 21.88 -15.26
N LYS A 38 -1.12 22.74 -16.04
CA LYS A 38 0.32 22.96 -15.94
C LYS A 38 0.72 23.44 -14.53
N ALA A 39 -0.01 24.41 -13.98
CA ALA A 39 0.28 24.93 -12.65
C ALA A 39 0.13 23.85 -11.56
N VAL A 40 -0.91 23.01 -11.65
CA VAL A 40 -1.09 21.86 -10.74
C VAL A 40 0.08 20.89 -10.86
N TRP A 41 0.43 20.50 -12.09
CA TRP A 41 1.55 19.57 -12.32
C TRP A 41 2.90 20.12 -11.84
N GLU A 42 3.17 21.42 -12.06
CA GLU A 42 4.40 22.06 -11.56
C GLU A 42 4.44 22.07 -10.03
N HIS A 43 3.30 22.30 -9.38
CA HIS A 43 3.21 22.24 -7.92
C HIS A 43 3.44 20.82 -7.39
N GLU A 44 2.80 19.81 -7.98
CA GLU A 44 2.98 18.40 -7.61
C GLU A 44 4.44 17.95 -7.81
N ARG A 45 5.03 18.31 -8.96
CA ARG A 45 6.44 18.01 -9.24
C ARG A 45 7.36 18.67 -8.22
N THR A 46 7.11 19.93 -7.89
CA THR A 46 7.91 20.67 -6.90
C THR A 46 7.76 20.05 -5.51
N HIS A 47 6.54 19.66 -5.14
CA HIS A 47 6.26 18.98 -3.88
C HIS A 47 7.04 17.66 -3.78
N GLU A 48 6.99 16.83 -4.82
CA GLU A 48 7.71 15.57 -4.88
C GLU A 48 9.23 15.77 -4.85
N GLN A 49 9.76 16.74 -5.61
CA GLN A 49 11.18 17.09 -5.58
C GLN A 49 11.62 17.57 -4.20
N SER A 50 10.84 18.43 -3.56
CA SER A 50 11.12 18.93 -2.21
C SER A 50 11.08 17.80 -1.18
N ARG A 51 10.15 16.86 -1.33
CA ARG A 51 10.06 15.67 -0.47
C ARG A 51 11.27 14.77 -0.64
N ARG A 52 11.74 14.55 -1.87
CA ARG A 52 12.96 13.76 -2.13
C ARG A 52 14.20 14.43 -1.57
N ALA A 53 14.34 15.75 -1.76
CA ALA A 53 15.42 16.53 -1.18
C ALA A 53 15.40 16.43 0.35
N TYR A 54 14.25 16.65 0.99
CA TYR A 54 14.11 16.49 2.44
C TYR A 54 14.47 15.07 2.92
N LEU A 55 13.98 14.03 2.24
CA LEU A 55 14.29 12.66 2.62
C LEU A 55 15.76 12.31 2.40
N GLY A 56 16.38 12.77 1.32
CA GLY A 56 17.79 12.49 1.03
C GLY A 56 18.74 13.31 1.89
N ASP A 57 18.59 14.63 1.86
CA ASP A 57 19.54 15.59 2.42
C ASP A 57 19.38 15.76 3.93
N ASP A 58 18.16 15.60 4.47
CA ASP A 58 17.91 15.76 5.91
C ASP A 58 17.71 14.42 6.61
N VAL A 59 16.85 13.53 6.11
CA VAL A 59 16.48 12.30 6.83
C VAL A 59 17.51 11.18 6.65
N LEU A 60 17.84 10.83 5.41
CA LEU A 60 18.66 9.66 5.09
C LEU A 60 20.15 10.00 4.89
N LYS A 61 20.55 11.24 5.15
CA LYS A 61 21.93 11.71 5.07
C LYS A 61 22.90 10.84 5.89
N ASP A 62 22.49 10.44 7.08
CA ASP A 62 23.22 9.53 7.94
C ASP A 62 22.25 8.75 8.84
N THR A 63 22.74 7.66 9.42
CA THR A 63 21.93 6.81 10.30
C THR A 63 21.40 7.56 11.53
N GLY A 64 22.11 8.58 12.01
CA GLY A 64 21.68 9.39 13.16
C GLY A 64 20.46 10.24 12.85
N SER A 65 20.48 10.95 11.71
CA SER A 65 19.33 11.73 11.24
C SER A 65 18.11 10.85 10.98
N ALA A 66 18.31 9.65 10.42
CA ALA A 66 17.22 8.70 10.20
C ALA A 66 16.60 8.22 11.52
N VAL A 67 17.42 7.98 12.55
CA VAL A 67 16.97 7.62 13.91
C VAL A 67 16.18 8.74 14.55
N VAL A 68 16.66 9.99 14.49
CA VAL A 68 15.95 11.16 15.05
C VAL A 68 14.60 11.35 14.34
N TRP A 69 14.59 11.23 13.02
CA TRP A 69 13.36 11.31 12.23
C TRP A 69 12.39 10.17 12.58
N TRP A 70 12.88 8.94 12.73
CA TRP A 70 12.07 7.79 13.12
C TRP A 70 11.44 7.97 14.50
N LEU A 71 12.20 8.49 15.47
CA LEU A 71 11.70 8.83 16.80
C LEU A 71 10.60 9.89 16.74
N ALA A 72 10.85 10.98 16.00
CA ALA A 72 9.87 12.06 15.84
C ALA A 72 8.57 11.56 15.17
N ARG A 73 8.68 10.59 14.26
CA ARG A 73 7.53 10.02 13.55
C ARG A 73 6.77 8.95 14.34
N ASN A 74 7.39 8.32 15.33
CA ASN A 74 6.84 7.21 16.11
C ASN A 74 6.62 7.58 17.59
N ASP A 75 6.33 8.85 17.88
CA ASP A 75 6.05 9.38 19.22
C ASP A 75 7.13 9.08 20.26
N GLY A 76 8.40 9.06 19.84
CA GLY A 76 9.54 8.84 20.74
C GLY A 76 9.65 7.41 21.27
N ARG A 77 9.07 6.40 20.59
CA ARG A 77 9.23 4.98 20.98
C ARG A 77 10.68 4.49 20.81
N ILE A 78 11.46 4.63 21.89
CA ILE A 78 12.89 4.30 21.92
C ILE A 78 13.13 2.80 21.69
N ASP A 79 12.39 1.91 22.36
CA ASP A 79 12.62 0.45 22.26
C ASP A 79 12.52 -0.06 20.81
N LYS A 80 11.49 0.41 20.09
CA LYS A 80 11.28 0.10 18.68
C LYS A 80 12.38 0.69 17.81
N THR A 81 12.79 1.93 18.09
CA THR A 81 13.87 2.60 17.35
C THR A 81 15.19 1.85 17.49
N VAL A 82 15.49 1.33 18.68
CA VAL A 82 16.70 0.51 18.90
C VAL A 82 16.62 -0.82 18.15
N GLN A 83 15.44 -1.45 18.11
CA GLN A 83 15.20 -2.66 17.31
C GLN A 83 15.39 -2.40 15.80
N ASP A 84 14.85 -1.28 15.30
CA ASP A 84 14.91 -0.90 13.89
C ASP A 84 16.26 -0.29 13.48
N LEU A 85 17.20 -0.08 14.41
CA LEU A 85 18.47 0.61 14.17
C LEU A 85 19.29 -0.03 13.03
N GLY A 86 19.32 -1.36 12.96
CA GLY A 86 20.00 -2.09 11.88
C GLY A 86 19.37 -1.80 10.50
N LEU A 87 18.03 -1.77 10.44
CA LEU A 87 17.29 -1.46 9.21
C LEU A 87 17.50 0.00 8.78
N LEU A 88 17.47 0.94 9.73
CA LEU A 88 17.75 2.35 9.45
C LEU A 88 19.17 2.53 8.91
N ALA A 89 20.15 1.83 9.48
CA ALA A 89 21.52 1.83 8.97
C ALA A 89 21.57 1.34 7.51
N GLN A 90 20.92 0.21 7.22
CA GLN A 90 20.85 -0.36 5.87
C GLN A 90 20.18 0.60 4.87
N LEU A 91 19.07 1.21 5.26
CA LEU A 91 18.35 2.19 4.44
C LEU A 91 19.22 3.42 4.14
N THR A 92 19.91 3.97 5.15
CA THR A 92 20.79 5.12 4.94
C THR A 92 22.00 4.76 4.08
N SER A 93 22.59 3.59 4.26
CA SER A 93 23.70 3.11 3.43
C SER A 93 23.27 2.91 1.97
N ALA A 94 22.11 2.30 1.73
CA ALA A 94 21.55 2.12 0.39
C ALA A 94 21.18 3.46 -0.27
N ALA A 95 20.65 4.43 0.48
CA ALA A 95 20.29 5.74 -0.06
C ALA A 95 21.50 6.58 -0.50
N ASN A 96 22.69 6.29 0.04
CA ASN A 96 23.92 7.03 -0.23
C ASN A 96 24.96 6.21 -1.02
N ASP A 97 24.61 5.03 -1.54
CA ASP A 97 25.54 4.11 -2.21
C ASP A 97 26.81 3.81 -1.38
N THR A 98 26.64 3.63 -0.06
CA THR A 98 27.74 3.34 0.88
C THR A 98 27.54 2.00 1.57
N GLU A 99 28.62 1.45 2.12
CA GLU A 99 28.53 0.26 2.97
C GLU A 99 27.92 0.59 4.34
N VAL A 100 27.29 -0.41 4.98
CA VAL A 100 26.82 -0.28 6.36
C VAL A 100 28.02 -0.16 7.32
N PRO A 101 28.02 0.79 8.27
CA PRO A 101 29.10 0.94 9.25
C PRO A 101 29.35 -0.34 10.02
N GLU A 102 30.62 -0.73 10.17
CA GLU A 102 31.05 -1.98 10.83
C GLU A 102 30.39 -2.23 12.19
N ARG A 103 30.32 -1.19 13.03
CA ARG A 103 29.69 -1.24 14.35
C ARG A 103 28.20 -1.62 14.33
N LEU A 104 27.52 -1.36 13.21
CA LEU A 104 26.09 -1.64 13.03
C LEU A 104 25.83 -2.91 12.20
N ARG A 105 26.85 -3.48 11.55
CA ARG A 105 26.72 -4.72 10.76
C ARG A 105 26.22 -5.89 11.61
N ALA A 106 26.63 -5.96 12.88
CA ALA A 106 26.18 -7.00 13.81
C ALA A 106 24.67 -6.94 14.13
N LEU A 107 24.03 -5.78 13.89
CA LEU A 107 22.59 -5.58 14.09
C LEU A 107 21.77 -5.92 12.84
N LEU A 108 22.43 -6.09 11.69
CA LEU A 108 21.77 -6.65 10.53
C LEU A 108 21.50 -8.12 10.87
N ALA A 109 20.24 -8.45 11.11
CA ALA A 109 19.83 -9.84 11.16
C ALA A 109 20.38 -10.53 9.90
N GLN A 110 21.05 -11.66 10.09
CA GLN A 110 21.38 -12.57 9.00
C GLN A 110 20.11 -12.72 8.15
N PRO A 111 20.19 -12.65 6.80
CA PRO A 111 19.02 -12.96 5.99
C PRO A 111 18.43 -14.26 6.56
N PRO A 112 17.11 -14.34 6.82
CA PRO A 112 16.50 -15.59 7.26
C PRO A 112 17.05 -16.66 6.33
N GLY A 113 17.70 -17.66 6.94
CA GLY A 113 18.59 -18.56 6.26
C GLY A 113 18.03 -19.02 4.93
N GLU A 114 18.94 -19.18 3.98
CA GLU A 114 18.75 -20.03 2.82
C GLU A 114 18.46 -21.47 3.27
N ASP A 115 17.30 -21.71 3.88
CA ASP A 115 16.54 -22.95 3.73
C ASP A 115 15.70 -22.80 2.45
N ARG A 116 16.35 -22.35 1.37
CA ARG A 116 15.97 -22.74 0.02
C ARG A 116 16.43 -24.19 -0.13
N GLY A 117 15.70 -25.08 0.52
CA GLY A 117 15.48 -26.39 -0.06
C GLY A 117 14.92 -26.15 -1.44
N GLU A 118 15.70 -26.52 -2.44
CA GLU A 118 15.26 -26.65 -3.82
C GLU A 118 14.12 -27.66 -3.85
N ASP A 119 12.88 -27.20 -3.70
CA ASP A 119 11.70 -27.96 -4.10
C ASP A 119 10.54 -26.99 -4.32
N GLY A 120 10.21 -26.76 -5.60
CA GLY A 120 8.92 -26.30 -6.11
C GLY A 120 8.42 -24.93 -5.64
N ALA A 121 8.17 -24.04 -6.60
CA ALA A 121 7.34 -22.86 -6.42
C ALA A 121 6.00 -23.19 -5.73
N GLY A 122 5.94 -23.02 -4.42
CA GLY A 122 4.72 -23.00 -3.63
C GLY A 122 4.36 -21.55 -3.35
N GLU A 123 3.28 -21.08 -3.98
CA GLU A 123 2.46 -20.02 -3.37
C GLU A 123 2.38 -20.31 -1.88
N VAL A 124 2.64 -19.33 -1.01
CA VAL A 124 2.29 -19.48 0.40
C VAL A 124 0.78 -19.67 0.43
N SER A 125 0.35 -20.94 0.51
CA SER A 125 -1.01 -21.34 0.20
C SER A 125 -1.99 -20.56 1.07
N VAL A 126 -3.04 -20.00 0.47
CA VAL A 126 -4.11 -19.27 1.19
C VAL A 126 -4.64 -20.09 2.38
N THR A 127 -4.62 -21.42 2.26
CA THR A 127 -5.00 -22.37 3.31
C THR A 127 -4.10 -22.31 4.55
N GLU A 128 -2.80 -22.07 4.39
CA GLU A 128 -1.81 -21.96 5.48
C GLU A 128 -1.99 -20.64 6.25
N HIS A 129 -2.25 -19.54 5.54
CA HIS A 129 -2.53 -18.26 6.18
C HIS A 129 -3.84 -18.28 6.98
N VAL A 130 -4.87 -18.91 6.44
CA VAL A 130 -6.16 -19.03 7.13
C VAL A 130 -6.05 -19.99 8.32
N ALA A 131 -5.24 -21.04 8.23
CA ALA A 131 -4.94 -21.88 9.38
C ALA A 131 -4.28 -21.08 10.53
N ARG A 132 -3.26 -20.27 10.21
CA ARG A 132 -2.60 -19.39 11.20
C ARG A 132 -3.54 -18.35 11.80
N LEU A 133 -4.47 -17.81 11.00
CA LEU A 133 -5.48 -16.88 11.50
C LEU A 133 -6.39 -17.56 12.54
N PHE A 134 -6.83 -18.80 12.31
CA PHE A 134 -7.63 -19.54 13.27
C PHE A 134 -6.87 -19.82 14.57
N ASP A 135 -5.60 -20.17 14.47
CA ASP A 135 -4.77 -20.41 15.65
C ASP A 135 -4.59 -19.13 16.49
N LEU A 136 -4.39 -17.97 15.84
CA LEU A 136 -4.34 -16.66 16.50
C LEU A 136 -5.66 -16.27 17.17
N LEU A 137 -6.79 -16.68 16.60
CA LEU A 137 -8.13 -16.45 17.15
C LEU A 137 -8.50 -17.48 18.24
N GLY A 138 -7.63 -18.44 18.54
CA GLY A 138 -7.87 -19.47 19.54
C GLY A 138 -8.91 -20.50 19.11
N ILE A 139 -9.04 -20.76 17.80
CA ILE A 139 -9.95 -21.75 17.22
C ILE A 139 -9.12 -22.99 16.84
N PRO A 140 -9.07 -24.03 17.69
CA PRO A 140 -8.25 -25.22 17.43
C PRO A 140 -8.80 -26.06 16.27
N ASP A 141 -7.98 -26.96 15.72
CA ASP A 141 -8.30 -27.81 14.56
C ASP A 141 -9.60 -28.63 14.68
N GLN A 142 -10.00 -28.97 15.90
CA GLN A 142 -11.19 -29.78 16.19
C GLN A 142 -12.45 -28.94 16.46
N ASP A 143 -12.36 -27.62 16.33
CA ASP A 143 -13.50 -26.73 16.56
C ASP A 143 -14.43 -26.74 15.33
N PRO A 144 -15.71 -27.11 15.49
CA PRO A 144 -16.68 -27.10 14.40
C PRO A 144 -16.89 -25.71 13.79
N ARG A 145 -16.53 -24.63 14.51
CA ARG A 145 -16.54 -23.26 13.98
C ARG A 145 -15.51 -23.03 12.87
N ARG A 146 -14.43 -23.81 12.84
CA ARG A 146 -13.34 -23.67 11.85
C ARG A 146 -13.84 -23.97 10.43
N ALA A 147 -14.58 -25.06 10.27
CA ALA A 147 -15.20 -25.44 8.99
C ALA A 147 -16.26 -24.42 8.53
N MET A 148 -17.13 -23.97 9.45
CA MET A 148 -18.16 -22.97 9.16
C MET A 148 -17.57 -21.64 8.69
N LEU A 149 -16.55 -21.13 9.39
CA LEU A 149 -15.88 -19.88 9.03
C LEU A 149 -15.11 -20.02 7.72
N ALA A 150 -14.40 -21.14 7.53
CA ALA A 150 -13.71 -21.44 6.27
C ALA A 150 -14.68 -21.41 5.09
N LYS A 151 -15.86 -22.02 5.22
CA LYS A 151 -16.92 -21.96 4.21
C LYS A 151 -17.42 -20.54 3.92
N GLN A 152 -17.63 -19.72 4.95
CA GLN A 152 -18.01 -18.31 4.76
C GLN A 152 -16.93 -17.51 4.02
N PHE A 153 -15.65 -17.75 4.32
CA PHE A 153 -14.53 -17.15 3.59
C PHE A 153 -14.49 -17.61 2.13
N ALA A 154 -14.71 -18.90 1.87
CA ALA A 154 -14.76 -19.45 0.51
C ALA A 154 -15.92 -18.86 -0.32
N GLU A 155 -17.11 -18.73 0.27
CA GLU A 155 -18.26 -18.08 -0.36
C GLU A 155 -17.97 -16.61 -0.73
N HIS A 156 -17.25 -15.89 0.13
CA HIS A 156 -16.85 -14.51 -0.16
C HIS A 156 -15.81 -14.42 -1.29
N LEU A 157 -14.84 -15.34 -1.33
CA LEU A 157 -13.81 -15.39 -2.36
C LEU A 157 -14.36 -15.73 -3.76
N ARG A 158 -15.41 -16.57 -3.83
CA ARG A 158 -16.12 -16.84 -5.09
C ARG A 158 -16.78 -15.59 -5.68
N GLY A 159 -17.19 -14.64 -4.84
CA GLY A 159 -17.78 -13.38 -5.28
C GLY A 159 -16.76 -12.34 -5.78
N GLN A 160 -15.45 -12.57 -5.59
CA GLN A 160 -14.38 -11.60 -5.89
C GLN A 160 -13.35 -12.13 -6.90
N ASP A 161 -13.74 -13.03 -7.81
CA ASP A 161 -12.89 -13.60 -8.88
C ASP A 161 -11.74 -14.53 -8.42
N PHE A 162 -11.82 -15.15 -7.22
CA PHE A 162 -10.84 -16.14 -6.73
C PHE A 162 -11.42 -17.55 -6.49
N PRO A 163 -12.02 -18.21 -7.50
CA PRO A 163 -12.72 -19.48 -7.33
C PRO A 163 -11.79 -20.65 -6.93
N GLU A 164 -10.59 -20.73 -7.49
CA GLU A 164 -9.64 -21.82 -7.19
C GLU A 164 -9.15 -21.79 -5.73
N SER A 165 -9.01 -20.59 -5.16
CA SER A 165 -8.63 -20.43 -3.75
C SER A 165 -9.77 -20.81 -2.81
N ALA A 166 -11.02 -20.55 -3.20
CA ALA A 166 -12.20 -20.95 -2.44
C ALA A 166 -12.32 -22.47 -2.34
N ASP A 167 -12.13 -23.19 -3.45
CA ASP A 167 -12.25 -24.65 -3.49
C ASP A 167 -11.12 -25.34 -2.70
N ARG A 168 -9.89 -24.81 -2.77
CA ARG A 168 -8.76 -25.29 -1.93
C ARG A 168 -9.04 -25.10 -0.43
N LEU A 169 -9.73 -24.03 -0.05
CA LEU A 169 -10.05 -23.69 1.33
C LEU A 169 -11.18 -24.56 1.88
N GLU A 170 -12.22 -24.83 1.09
CA GLU A 170 -13.26 -25.80 1.46
C GLU A 170 -12.67 -27.22 1.62
N HIS A 171 -11.87 -27.69 0.65
CA HIS A 171 -11.30 -29.03 0.72
C HIS A 171 -10.40 -29.26 1.96
N ARG A 172 -9.71 -28.21 2.44
CA ARG A 172 -8.81 -28.30 3.60
C ARG A 172 -9.56 -28.31 4.93
N PHE A 173 -10.63 -27.53 5.06
CA PHE A 173 -11.30 -27.28 6.35
C PHE A 173 -12.66 -27.96 6.48
N ASP A 174 -13.24 -28.44 5.38
CA ASP A 174 -14.46 -29.25 5.32
C ASP A 174 -14.26 -30.40 4.31
N PRO A 175 -13.40 -31.39 4.62
CA PRO A 175 -13.15 -32.50 3.71
C PRO A 175 -14.46 -33.26 3.47
N PRO A 176 -14.86 -33.52 2.21
CA PRO A 176 -16.09 -34.24 1.91
C PRO A 176 -16.05 -35.60 2.61
N ALA A 177 -17.11 -35.93 3.34
CA ALA A 177 -17.21 -37.19 4.08
C ALA A 177 -16.84 -38.35 3.17
N GLU A 178 -15.69 -38.98 3.44
CA GLU A 178 -15.27 -40.18 2.74
C GLU A 178 -16.35 -41.24 2.92
N TYR A 179 -16.96 -41.62 1.80
CA TYR A 179 -17.91 -42.71 1.71
C TYR A 179 -17.22 -43.99 2.19
N ARG A 180 -17.49 -44.44 3.43
CA ARG A 180 -17.13 -45.79 3.89
C ARG A 180 -18.02 -46.81 3.17
N ALA A 181 -17.61 -47.20 1.96
CA ALA A 181 -18.09 -48.41 1.32
C ALA A 181 -17.50 -49.62 2.05
N GLY A 182 -18.17 -50.11 3.09
CA GLY A 182 -17.63 -51.25 3.85
C GLY A 182 -18.51 -51.75 4.98
N GLU A 183 -19.82 -51.73 4.84
CA GLU A 183 -20.70 -52.53 5.71
C GLU A 183 -21.70 -53.25 4.82
N ALA A 184 -21.26 -54.38 4.27
CA ALA A 184 -22.16 -55.35 3.68
C ALA A 184 -22.91 -56.06 4.84
N PRO A 185 -24.24 -56.20 4.77
CA PRO A 185 -24.99 -56.93 5.78
C PRO A 185 -24.67 -58.42 5.66
N ASP A 186 -24.22 -59.05 6.75
CA ASP A 186 -23.97 -60.49 6.83
C ASP A 186 -25.31 -61.27 6.80
N PRO A 187 -25.53 -62.18 5.84
CA PRO A 187 -26.71 -63.04 5.84
C PRO A 187 -26.52 -64.22 6.81
N ALA A 188 -27.28 -64.18 7.90
CA ALA A 188 -27.74 -65.26 8.80
C ALA A 188 -27.06 -66.65 8.74
N GLY A 189 -26.60 -67.12 9.91
CA GLY A 189 -26.32 -68.53 10.19
C GLY A 189 -26.83 -68.94 11.58
N GLY A 190 -28.00 -69.60 11.60
CA GLY A 190 -28.48 -70.48 12.66
C GLY A 190 -28.70 -71.87 12.08
#